data_AF-A0A947A7D5-F1
#
_entry.id   AF-A0A947A7D5-F1
#
_cell.length_a   1.000
_cell.length_b   1.000
_cell.length_c   1.000
_cell.angle_alpha   90.00
_cell.angle_beta   90.00
_cell.angle_gamma   90.00
#
_symmetry.space_group_name_H-M   'P 1'
#
loop_
_entity.id
_entity.type
_entity.pdbx_description
1 polymer ?
#
loop_
_entity_poly.entity_id
_entity_poly.type
_entity_poly.pdbx_seq_one_letter_code
_entity_poly.pdbx_strand_id
1 'polypeptide(L)'
;MGNATLSRYLGFLKTPPLWVKNQFGLEQFSFPELDLDSLETEDIPRGIRLGHQMEFVFKQCILQSKKYELLVYNVPIREGGKTLGEIDFILKDRLRKQYFHVELTFKFYIINPENSEPIHRLMGPNRRDMFFTKLDKIREEQLSLLNTSQGKELLETYKLDTVEI
;
A
#
# COMPACT_ATOMS: atom_id res chain seq x y z
N MET A 1 5.58 16.90 20.15
CA MET A 1 4.81 16.26 19.07
C MET A 1 3.35 16.65 19.18
N GLY A 2 2.73 17.06 18.08
CA GLY A 2 1.35 17.56 18.09
C GLY A 2 0.33 16.42 18.14
N ASN A 3 -0.75 16.62 18.89
CA ASN A 3 -1.92 15.72 18.97
C ASN A 3 -2.43 15.24 17.58
N ALA A 4 -2.20 16.05 16.54
CA ALA A 4 -2.57 15.75 15.15
C ALA A 4 -1.81 14.57 14.52
N THR A 5 -0.51 14.39 14.81
CA THR A 5 0.29 13.29 14.23
C THR A 5 -0.19 11.94 14.75
N LEU A 6 -0.31 11.81 16.08
CA LEU A 6 -0.84 10.61 16.72
C LEU A 6 -2.25 10.28 16.23
N SER A 7 -3.11 11.29 16.06
CA SER A 7 -4.46 11.11 15.51
C SER A 7 -4.47 10.49 14.12
N ARG A 8 -3.47 10.79 13.26
CA ARG A 8 -3.34 10.19 11.92
C ARG A 8 -2.94 8.72 11.98
N TYR A 9 -2.00 8.37 12.86
CA TYR A 9 -1.61 6.97 13.07
C TYR A 9 -2.77 6.15 13.61
N LEU A 10 -3.45 6.67 14.64
CA LEU A 10 -4.64 6.01 15.20
C LEU A 10 -5.77 5.90 14.17
N GLY A 11 -5.97 6.93 13.33
CA GLY A 11 -6.94 6.89 12.24
C GLY A 11 -6.61 5.79 11.23
N PHE A 12 -5.35 5.66 10.83
CA PHE A 12 -4.88 4.59 9.95
C PHE A 12 -5.13 3.21 10.58
N LEU A 13 -4.65 2.98 11.81
CA LEU A 13 -4.74 1.68 12.49
C LEU A 13 -6.18 1.26 12.82
N LYS A 14 -7.09 2.21 13.03
CA LYS A 14 -8.51 1.95 13.31
C LYS A 14 -9.37 1.86 12.05
N THR A 15 -8.83 2.18 10.88
CA THR A 15 -9.58 2.07 9.62
C THR A 15 -9.65 0.61 9.21
N PRO A 16 -10.85 -0.01 9.15
CA PRO A 16 -10.98 -1.38 8.69
C PRO A 16 -10.66 -1.49 7.18
N PRO A 17 -10.08 -2.60 6.73
CA PRO A 17 -9.93 -2.86 5.29
C PRO A 17 -11.30 -3.08 4.65
N LEU A 18 -11.39 -2.89 3.34
CA LEU A 18 -12.63 -3.12 2.58
C LEU A 18 -13.02 -4.60 2.52
N TRP A 19 -12.06 -5.51 2.63
CA TRP A 19 -12.28 -6.95 2.74
C TRP A 19 -11.21 -7.60 3.63
N VAL A 20 -11.40 -8.88 3.96
CA VAL A 20 -10.43 -9.71 4.67
C VAL A 20 -10.09 -10.93 3.83
N LYS A 21 -8.86 -11.43 3.95
CA LYS A 21 -8.33 -12.54 3.13
C LYS A 21 -8.37 -12.20 1.64
N ASN A 22 -9.05 -12.99 0.81
CA ASN A 22 -9.01 -12.87 -0.63
C ASN A 22 -10.33 -12.34 -1.17
N GLN A 23 -10.27 -11.33 -2.04
CA GLN A 23 -11.42 -10.81 -2.77
C GLN A 23 -10.93 -10.14 -4.05
N PHE A 24 -11.74 -10.18 -5.12
CA PHE A 24 -11.43 -9.54 -6.43
C PHE A 24 -10.11 -10.03 -7.08
N GLY A 25 -9.65 -11.23 -6.74
CA GLY A 25 -8.37 -11.76 -7.20
C GLY A 25 -7.16 -11.16 -6.50
N LEU A 26 -7.36 -10.46 -5.37
CA LEU A 26 -6.31 -9.86 -4.56
C LEU A 26 -6.33 -10.45 -3.15
N GLU A 27 -5.14 -10.65 -2.59
CA GLU A 27 -4.95 -10.98 -1.18
C GLU A 27 -4.83 -9.69 -0.36
N GLN A 28 -5.67 -9.54 0.66
CA GLN A 28 -5.57 -8.45 1.61
C GLN A 28 -4.37 -8.66 2.53
N PHE A 29 -3.47 -7.69 2.54
CA PHE A 29 -2.31 -7.71 3.44
C PHE A 29 -2.73 -7.83 4.91
N SER A 30 -2.14 -8.80 5.62
CA SER A 30 -2.33 -9.01 7.05
C SER A 30 -1.43 -8.07 7.85
N PHE A 31 -1.96 -6.87 8.14
CA PHE A 31 -1.27 -5.87 8.94
C PHE A 31 -0.89 -6.44 10.32
N PRO A 32 0.35 -6.18 10.82
CA PRO A 32 0.79 -6.73 12.09
C PRO A 32 0.05 -6.08 13.28
N GLU A 33 -0.08 -6.83 14.36
CA GLU A 33 -0.45 -6.24 15.65
C GLU A 33 0.71 -5.38 16.17
N LEU A 34 0.37 -4.19 16.67
CA LEU A 34 1.30 -3.22 17.23
C LEU A 34 0.88 -2.88 18.66
N ASP A 35 1.88 -2.67 19.52
CA ASP A 35 1.66 -2.12 20.84
C ASP A 35 1.43 -0.61 20.70
N LEU A 36 0.19 -0.18 20.95
CA LEU A 36 -0.21 1.23 20.81
C LEU A 36 0.33 2.08 21.95
N ASP A 37 0.61 1.50 23.11
CA ASP A 37 1.12 2.23 24.27
C ASP A 37 2.60 2.60 24.09
N SER A 38 3.33 1.81 23.29
CA SER A 38 4.72 2.07 22.94
C SER A 38 4.91 2.61 21.51
N LEU A 39 3.83 3.02 20.83
CA LEU A 39 3.91 3.46 19.44
C LEU A 39 4.64 4.81 19.34
N GLU A 40 5.82 4.79 18.74
CA GLU A 40 6.55 5.99 18.38
C GLU A 40 6.00 6.54 17.06
N THR A 41 5.74 7.85 16.99
CA THR A 41 5.19 8.48 15.79
C THR A 41 6.15 9.52 15.25
N GLU A 42 6.47 9.48 13.97
CA GLU A 42 7.19 10.58 13.30
C GLU A 42 6.22 11.59 12.69
N ASP A 43 6.64 12.86 12.63
CA ASP A 43 5.87 13.92 11.98
C ASP A 43 5.72 13.64 10.48
N ILE A 44 4.47 13.60 10.04
CA ILE A 44 4.13 13.34 8.64
C ILE A 44 4.60 14.53 7.79
N PRO A 45 5.30 14.30 6.65
CA PRO A 45 5.75 15.37 5.78
C PRO A 45 4.59 16.27 5.35
N ARG A 46 4.83 17.58 5.31
CA ARG A 46 3.81 18.56 4.90
C ARG A 46 3.74 18.66 3.38
N GLY A 47 2.56 19.05 2.88
CA GLY A 47 2.36 19.32 1.44
C GLY A 47 2.25 18.08 0.55
N ILE A 48 2.28 16.88 1.10
CA ILE A 48 2.03 15.64 0.35
C ILE A 48 0.55 15.24 0.40
N ARG A 49 0.08 14.54 -0.64
CA ARG A 49 -1.30 14.04 -0.74
C ARG A 49 -1.59 12.98 0.31
N LEU A 50 -2.85 12.81 0.69
CA LEU A 50 -3.26 11.87 1.73
C LEU A 50 -2.76 10.43 1.50
N GLY A 51 -2.77 9.93 0.27
CA GLY A 51 -2.23 8.59 -0.06
C GLY A 51 -0.79 8.42 0.45
N HIS A 52 0.10 9.32 0.03
CA HIS A 52 1.50 9.32 0.47
C HIS A 52 1.66 9.58 1.98
N GLN A 53 0.74 10.32 2.62
CA GLN A 53 0.75 10.44 4.07
C GLN A 53 0.48 9.08 4.74
N MET A 54 -0.46 8.31 4.20
CA MET A 54 -0.81 7.00 4.74
C MET A 54 0.24 5.94 4.42
N GLU A 55 0.92 6.04 3.27
CA GLU A 55 2.13 5.25 2.98
C GLU A 55 3.24 5.54 3.99
N PHE A 56 3.47 6.83 4.30
CA PHE A 56 4.43 7.20 5.35
C PHE A 56 4.03 6.62 6.71
N VAL A 57 2.76 6.73 7.11
CA VAL A 57 2.28 6.15 8.37
C VAL A 57 2.45 4.62 8.36
N PHE A 58 2.07 3.93 7.27
CA PHE A 58 2.25 2.49 7.11
C PHE A 58 3.72 2.10 7.28
N LYS A 59 4.64 2.80 6.61
CA LYS A 59 6.09 2.60 6.76
C LYS A 59 6.51 2.65 8.23
N GLN A 60 6.13 3.71 8.94
CA GLN A 60 6.54 3.92 10.33
C GLN A 60 6.00 2.84 11.27
N CYS A 61 4.77 2.39 11.02
CA CYS A 61 4.19 1.25 11.72
C CYS A 61 4.91 -0.08 11.41
N ILE A 62 5.28 -0.33 10.15
CA ILE A 62 6.03 -1.54 9.77
C ILE A 62 7.44 -1.55 10.36
N LEU A 63 8.12 -0.41 10.44
CA LEU A 63 9.44 -0.31 11.07
C LEU A 63 9.44 -0.73 12.55
N GLN A 64 8.31 -0.55 13.23
CA GLN A 64 8.10 -0.96 14.61
C GLN A 64 7.53 -2.38 14.74
N SER A 65 7.21 -3.03 13.62
CA SER A 65 6.69 -4.39 13.61
C SER A 65 7.78 -5.43 13.91
N LYS A 66 7.47 -6.37 14.79
CA LYS A 66 8.29 -7.57 14.99
C LYS A 66 8.05 -8.65 13.93
N LYS A 67 6.98 -8.53 13.15
CA LYS A 67 6.57 -9.54 12.16
C LYS A 67 7.23 -9.30 10.81
N TYR A 68 7.33 -8.03 10.40
CA TYR A 68 7.80 -7.67 9.06
C TYR A 68 9.13 -6.89 9.10
N GLU A 69 9.89 -7.05 8.04
CA GLU A 69 11.06 -6.24 7.70
C GLU A 69 10.73 -5.45 6.44
N LEU A 70 11.00 -4.14 6.45
CA LEU A 70 10.83 -3.27 5.30
C LEU A 70 12.09 -3.34 4.42
N LEU A 71 11.92 -3.69 3.15
CA LEU A 71 13.03 -3.82 2.18
C LEU A 71 12.99 -2.70 1.14
N VAL A 72 11.81 -2.39 0.63
CA VAL A 72 11.59 -1.34 -0.39
C VAL A 72 10.44 -0.45 0.04
N TYR A 73 10.57 0.85 -0.20
CA TYR A 73 9.55 1.87 0.09
C TYR A 73 9.56 2.96 -0.98
N ASN A 74 8.42 3.17 -1.67
CA ASN A 74 8.19 4.21 -2.67
C ASN A 74 9.31 4.34 -3.71
N VAL A 75 9.64 3.23 -4.38
CA VAL A 75 10.69 3.23 -5.41
C VAL A 75 10.07 3.25 -6.81
N PRO A 76 10.32 4.32 -7.60
CA PRO A 76 9.79 4.40 -8.95
C PRO A 76 10.54 3.45 -9.90
N ILE A 77 9.79 2.73 -10.72
CA ILE A 77 10.31 1.94 -11.84
C ILE A 77 10.32 2.82 -13.08
N ARG A 78 11.49 2.93 -13.74
CA ARG A 78 11.70 3.85 -14.86
C ARG A 78 12.35 3.17 -16.05
N GLU A 79 11.95 3.60 -17.24
CA GLU A 79 12.54 3.19 -18.51
C GLU A 79 12.71 4.43 -19.39
N GLY A 80 13.93 4.68 -19.91
CA GLY A 80 14.17 5.81 -20.82
C GLY A 80 13.77 7.18 -20.26
N GLY A 81 13.86 7.38 -18.94
CA GLY A 81 13.44 8.63 -18.27
C GLY A 81 11.94 8.74 -17.99
N LYS A 82 11.11 7.81 -18.46
CA LYS A 82 9.68 7.72 -18.15
C LYS A 82 9.46 6.84 -16.93
N THR A 83 8.53 7.23 -16.05
CA THR A 83 8.07 6.38 -14.94
C THR A 83 7.02 5.41 -15.47
N LEU A 84 7.29 4.11 -15.33
CA LEU A 84 6.35 3.04 -15.68
C LEU A 84 5.36 2.77 -14.54
N GLY A 85 5.84 2.89 -13.30
CA GLY A 85 5.07 2.71 -12.08
C GLY A 85 5.92 3.00 -10.85
N GLU A 86 5.38 2.73 -9.68
CA GLU A 86 6.06 2.85 -8.39
C GLU A 86 5.73 1.60 -7.58
N ILE A 87 6.74 1.06 -6.91
CA ILE A 87 6.57 -0.01 -5.93
C ILE A 87 6.40 0.66 -4.57
N ASP A 88 5.20 0.55 -4.00
CA ASP A 88 4.89 1.13 -2.70
C ASP A 88 5.74 0.47 -1.61
N PHE A 89 5.66 -0.87 -1.48
CA PHE A 89 6.38 -1.63 -0.46
C PHE A 89 6.80 -3.02 -0.92
N ILE A 90 8.02 -3.42 -0.52
CA ILE A 90 8.38 -4.85 -0.42
C ILE A 90 8.76 -5.14 1.02
N LEU A 91 8.11 -6.16 1.59
CA LEU A 91 8.28 -6.59 2.96
C LEU A 91 8.77 -8.03 3.03
N LYS A 92 9.41 -8.41 4.13
CA LYS A 92 9.74 -9.80 4.45
C LYS A 92 9.12 -10.21 5.79
N ASP A 93 8.34 -11.29 5.80
CA ASP A 93 7.92 -11.93 7.05
C ASP A 93 9.14 -12.55 7.71
N ARG A 94 9.49 -12.04 8.90
CA ARG A 94 10.69 -12.44 9.62
C ARG A 94 10.67 -13.90 10.07
N LEU A 95 9.48 -14.44 10.34
CA LEU A 95 9.28 -15.80 10.81
C LEU A 95 9.23 -16.78 9.64
N ARG A 96 8.40 -16.49 8.63
CA ARG A 96 8.19 -17.40 7.48
C ARG A 96 9.24 -17.26 6.38
N LYS A 97 10.04 -16.19 6.41
CA LYS A 97 11.01 -15.83 5.36
C LYS A 97 10.37 -15.63 3.98
N GLN A 98 9.08 -15.32 3.94
CA GLN A 98 8.32 -15.00 2.74
C GLN A 98 8.41 -13.50 2.45
N TYR A 99 8.40 -13.14 1.18
CA TYR A 99 8.35 -11.74 0.76
C TYR A 99 6.93 -11.36 0.32
N PHE A 100 6.64 -10.07 0.39
CA PHE A 100 5.34 -9.52 0.02
C PHE A 100 5.55 -8.24 -0.76
N HIS A 101 5.02 -8.19 -1.97
CA HIS A 101 4.75 -6.92 -2.65
C HIS A 101 3.42 -6.38 -2.15
N VAL A 102 3.44 -5.21 -1.50
CA VAL A 102 2.24 -4.61 -0.90
C VAL A 102 1.97 -3.26 -1.56
N GLU A 103 0.84 -3.17 -2.24
CA GLU A 103 0.27 -1.91 -2.74
C GLU A 103 -0.70 -1.35 -1.69
N LEU A 104 -0.52 -0.08 -1.29
CA LEU A 104 -1.38 0.54 -0.28
C LEU A 104 -2.41 1.46 -0.95
N THR A 105 -3.69 1.29 -0.62
CA THR A 105 -4.74 2.21 -1.07
C THR A 105 -5.53 2.74 0.11
N PHE A 106 -5.47 4.06 0.30
CA PHE A 106 -6.28 4.78 1.27
C PHE A 106 -7.14 5.83 0.54
N LYS A 107 -8.43 5.53 0.38
CA LYS A 107 -9.35 6.34 -0.45
C LYS A 107 -10.70 6.54 0.24
N PHE A 108 -11.35 7.64 -0.12
CA PHE A 108 -12.74 7.91 0.21
C PHE A 108 -13.60 7.70 -1.01
N TYR A 109 -14.75 7.05 -0.83
CA TYR A 109 -15.72 6.81 -1.87
C TYR A 109 -17.08 7.36 -1.44
N ILE A 110 -17.78 7.98 -2.38
CA ILE A 110 -19.19 8.31 -2.28
C ILE A 110 -19.96 7.14 -2.87
N ILE A 111 -20.94 6.64 -2.13
CA ILE A 111 -21.80 5.54 -2.59
C ILE A 111 -22.89 6.12 -3.50
N ASN A 112 -22.89 5.75 -4.78
CA ASN A 112 -24.00 5.99 -5.69
C ASN A 112 -24.97 4.81 -5.67
N PRO A 113 -26.17 4.94 -5.05
CA PRO A 113 -27.13 3.86 -4.95
C PRO A 113 -27.80 3.50 -6.28
N GLU A 114 -27.72 4.36 -7.31
CA GLU A 114 -28.37 4.14 -8.61
C GLU A 114 -27.67 3.05 -9.44
N ASN A 115 -26.39 2.77 -9.17
CA ASN A 115 -25.68 1.68 -9.82
C ASN A 115 -26.14 0.33 -9.24
N SER A 116 -26.68 -0.54 -10.10
CA SER A 116 -27.15 -1.87 -9.68
C SER A 116 -26.04 -2.73 -9.09
N GLU A 117 -24.84 -2.67 -9.69
CA GLU A 117 -23.66 -3.43 -9.29
C GLU A 117 -22.93 -2.76 -8.08
N PRO A 118 -22.87 -3.40 -6.89
CA PRO A 118 -22.26 -2.83 -5.69
C PRO A 118 -20.84 -2.29 -5.88
N ILE A 119 -19.99 -2.98 -6.64
CA ILE A 119 -18.59 -2.55 -6.82
C ILE A 119 -18.47 -1.25 -7.63
N HIS A 120 -19.46 -0.95 -8.49
CA HIS A 120 -19.55 0.27 -9.27
C HIS A 120 -20.21 1.43 -8.51
N ARG A 121 -20.76 1.18 -7.31
CA ARG A 121 -21.34 2.24 -6.47
C ARG A 121 -20.30 3.14 -5.84
N LEU A 122 -19.08 2.65 -5.65
CA LEU A 122 -18.01 3.36 -4.94
C LEU A 122 -17.29 4.34 -5.87
N MET A 123 -17.74 5.60 -5.85
CA MET A 123 -17.23 6.67 -6.70
C MET A 123 -16.24 7.55 -5.94
N GLY A 124 -15.02 7.70 -6.45
CA GLY A 124 -14.06 8.64 -5.90
C GLY A 124 -14.45 10.10 -6.15
N PRO A 125 -13.85 11.07 -5.44
CA PRO A 125 -14.12 12.50 -5.63
C PRO A 125 -13.84 12.96 -7.07
N ASN A 126 -12.85 12.34 -7.72
CA ASN A 126 -12.64 12.45 -9.15
C ASN A 126 -13.35 11.27 -9.83
N ARG A 127 -14.19 11.51 -10.84
CA ARG A 127 -14.99 10.46 -11.50
C ARG A 127 -14.15 9.33 -12.14
N ARG A 128 -12.84 9.53 -12.31
CA ARG A 128 -11.90 8.50 -12.78
C ARG A 128 -11.39 7.59 -11.65
N ASP A 129 -11.51 8.01 -10.39
CA ASP A 129 -11.10 7.27 -9.19
C ASP A 129 -12.21 6.33 -8.69
N MET A 130 -12.80 5.53 -9.58
CA MET A 130 -13.76 4.50 -9.17
C MET A 130 -13.02 3.39 -8.42
N PHE A 131 -13.69 2.74 -7.46
CA PHE A 131 -13.11 1.59 -6.77
C PHE A 131 -12.71 0.48 -7.73
N PHE A 132 -13.63 0.11 -8.63
CA PHE A 132 -13.40 -0.92 -9.64
C PHE A 132 -12.21 -0.60 -10.56
N THR A 133 -12.07 0.64 -11.06
CA THR A 133 -10.94 1.00 -11.92
C THR A 133 -9.61 1.00 -11.17
N LYS A 134 -9.60 1.35 -9.86
CA LYS A 134 -8.40 1.24 -9.03
C LYS A 134 -8.02 -0.22 -8.79
N LEU A 135 -8.99 -1.11 -8.58
CA LEU A 135 -8.73 -2.55 -8.44
C LEU A 135 -8.10 -3.14 -9.71
N ASP A 136 -8.69 -2.87 -10.87
CA ASP A 136 -8.14 -3.38 -12.14
C ASP A 136 -6.72 -2.87 -12.37
N LYS A 137 -6.46 -1.58 -12.11
CA LYS A 137 -5.10 -1.05 -12.21
C LYS A 137 -4.11 -1.75 -11.29
N ILE A 138 -4.50 -2.05 -10.04
CA ILE A 138 -3.61 -2.76 -9.10
C ILE A 138 -3.30 -4.17 -9.63
N ARG A 139 -4.34 -4.91 -10.02
CA ARG A 139 -4.22 -6.31 -10.44
C ARG A 139 -3.44 -6.46 -11.74
N GLU A 140 -3.78 -5.65 -12.75
CA GLU A 140 -3.26 -5.83 -14.11
C GLU A 140 -1.92 -5.10 -14.33
N GLU A 141 -1.73 -3.94 -13.68
CA GLU A 141 -0.55 -3.09 -13.91
C GLU A 141 0.42 -3.13 -12.72
N GLN A 142 -0.01 -2.73 -11.52
CA GLN A 142 0.93 -2.49 -10.41
C GLN A 142 1.60 -3.77 -9.91
N LEU A 143 0.81 -4.82 -9.64
CA LEU A 143 1.36 -6.08 -9.15
C LEU A 143 2.24 -6.79 -10.20
N SER A 144 2.02 -6.51 -11.49
CA SER A 144 2.84 -7.08 -12.57
C SER A 144 4.15 -6.32 -12.80
N LEU A 145 4.36 -5.15 -12.18
CA LEU A 145 5.56 -4.34 -12.36
C LEU A 145 6.86 -5.11 -12.05
N LEU A 146 6.87 -5.95 -11.02
CA LEU A 146 8.05 -6.74 -10.65
C LEU A 146 8.41 -7.79 -11.72
N ASN A 147 7.47 -8.18 -12.59
CA ASN A 147 7.71 -9.12 -13.68
C ASN A 147 8.32 -8.46 -14.92
N THR A 148 8.34 -7.12 -14.99
CA THR A 148 8.99 -6.38 -16.07
C THR A 148 10.51 -6.44 -15.94
N SER A 149 11.24 -6.14 -17.03
CA SER A 149 12.71 -6.09 -17.00
C SER A 149 13.21 -5.08 -15.96
N GLN A 150 12.61 -3.91 -15.89
CA GLN A 150 12.99 -2.85 -14.95
C GLN A 150 12.61 -3.20 -13.51
N GLY A 151 11.51 -3.93 -13.31
CA GLY A 151 11.15 -4.49 -12.01
C GLY A 151 12.17 -5.52 -11.52
N LYS A 152 12.67 -6.38 -12.41
CA LYS A 152 13.73 -7.34 -12.09
C LYS A 152 15.06 -6.65 -11.76
N GLU A 153 15.46 -5.65 -12.54
CA GLU A 153 16.65 -4.82 -12.25
C GLU A 153 16.55 -4.12 -10.89
N LEU A 154 15.35 -3.64 -10.54
CA LEU A 154 15.09 -3.09 -9.22
C LEU A 154 15.33 -4.15 -8.13
N LEU A 155 14.76 -5.34 -8.27
CA LEU A 155 14.92 -6.41 -7.28
C LEU A 155 16.37 -6.85 -7.13
N GLU A 156 17.13 -6.95 -8.22
CA GLU A 156 18.57 -7.24 -8.19
C GLU A 156 19.35 -6.20 -7.37
N THR A 157 19.00 -4.91 -7.49
CA THR A 157 19.60 -3.83 -6.69
C THR A 157 19.39 -4.04 -5.19
N TYR A 158 18.23 -4.59 -4.81
CA TYR A 158 17.88 -4.93 -3.43
C TYR A 158 18.29 -6.36 -3.03
N LYS A 159 18.94 -7.11 -3.93
CA LYS A 159 19.33 -8.53 -3.76
C LYS A 159 18.12 -9.44 -3.46
N LEU A 160 17.03 -9.22 -4.18
CA LEU A 160 15.79 -9.98 -4.13
C LEU A 160 15.54 -10.69 -5.47
N ASP A 161 14.80 -11.79 -5.46
CA ASP A 161 14.34 -12.48 -6.67
C ASP A 161 12.81 -12.39 -6.78
N THR A 162 12.32 -12.10 -7.99
CA THR A 162 10.91 -12.16 -8.37
C THR A 162 10.19 -13.45 -7.96
N VAL A 163 10.85 -14.60 -8.03
CA VAL A 163 10.23 -15.90 -7.69
C VAL A 163 9.92 -16.00 -6.19
N GLU A 164 10.55 -15.16 -5.37
CA GLU A 164 10.36 -15.13 -3.93
C GLU A 164 9.23 -14.20 -3.47
N ILE A 165 8.66 -13.39 -4.38
CA ILE A 165 7.71 -12.29 -4.10
C ILE A 165 6.33 -12.56 -4.71
#